data_AF-A0A9N8EVK6-F1
#
_entry.id   AF-A0A9N8EVK6-F1
#
_cell.length_a   1.000
_cell.length_b   1.000
_cell.length_c   1.000
_cell.angle_alpha   90.00
_cell.angle_beta   90.00
_cell.angle_gamma   90.00
#
_symmetry.space_group_name_H-M   'P 1'
#
loop_
_entity.id
_entity.type
_entity.pdbx_description
1 polymer ?
#
loop_
_entity_poly.entity_id
_entity_poly.type
_entity_poly.pdbx_seq_one_letter_code
_entity_poly.pdbx_strand_id
1 'polypeptide(L)'
;MKTICSSPAFFALMALITANSSHVAAQNLFLPEHEQFEKAQALWKSVGTQRYQLDYEKHGPDPLNTVYPWTVIVDPPNAPIAKDGNHNQINWAAPPTVDLLFKTIEDQLNTRTAIQIDVQYNPQQGYPQMIYMVLADRSIYDVDITNFQIQNAPANRNQNPTSVQQLAQAEALWKSHAIPNYKYQYSQLGSNPHNIVYPWAVNVQNSHTATGVDGNHNQILYEPHPQTMEEFFQRIRNAYSQNAKYIEVRYNKVYGFPEDIFIVYNDQTPDATYDAQVTNFLIQ
;
A
#
# COMPACT_ATOMS: atom_id res chain seq x y z
N MET A 1 -72.79 -17.81 48.71
CA MET A 1 -72.68 -19.23 49.09
C MET A 1 -71.55 -19.83 48.26
N LYS A 2 -70.29 -19.85 48.72
CA LYS A 2 -69.63 -20.88 49.57
C LYS A 2 -69.88 -22.33 49.10
N THR A 3 -68.83 -22.98 48.59
CA THR A 3 -68.25 -24.33 48.90
C THR A 3 -67.25 -24.67 47.76
N ILE A 4 -65.93 -24.46 47.88
CA ILE A 4 -64.83 -25.31 48.41
C ILE A 4 -64.77 -26.75 47.84
N CYS A 5 -63.67 -27.05 47.13
CA CYS A 5 -62.86 -28.29 47.12
C CYS A 5 -61.92 -28.23 45.90
N SER A 6 -60.66 -28.65 45.87
CA SER A 6 -59.65 -29.06 46.87
C SER A 6 -58.38 -29.30 46.02
N SER A 7 -57.25 -28.70 46.38
CA SER A 7 -55.93 -29.10 45.88
C SER A 7 -55.42 -30.26 46.75
N PRO A 8 -54.52 -31.13 46.27
CA PRO A 8 -53.11 -30.88 46.62
C PRO A 8 -52.02 -31.41 45.67
N ALA A 9 -50.80 -30.93 45.99
CA ALA A 9 -49.47 -31.56 45.89
C ALA A 9 -48.74 -31.55 44.52
N PHE A 10 -47.68 -30.74 44.40
CA PHE A 10 -46.27 -31.03 44.78
C PHE A 10 -45.60 -32.08 43.90
N PHE A 11 -44.83 -31.63 42.90
CA PHE A 11 -43.52 -32.20 42.59
C PHE A 11 -42.56 -31.07 42.23
N ALA A 12 -41.58 -30.87 43.10
CA ALA A 12 -40.39 -30.09 42.82
C ALA A 12 -39.49 -30.90 41.86
N LEU A 13 -39.08 -30.29 40.76
CA LEU A 13 -37.91 -30.74 40.01
C LEU A 13 -36.94 -29.57 39.94
N MET A 14 -36.01 -29.54 40.89
CA MET A 14 -34.71 -28.91 40.69
C MET A 14 -34.00 -29.69 39.58
N ALA A 15 -33.67 -29.02 38.49
CA ALA A 15 -32.66 -29.50 37.55
C ALA A 15 -31.52 -28.48 37.54
N LEU A 16 -30.32 -29.02 37.77
CA LEU A 16 -29.04 -28.36 37.93
C LEU A 16 -28.74 -27.33 36.84
N ILE A 17 -28.15 -26.22 37.30
CA ILE A 17 -27.22 -25.40 36.54
C ILE A 17 -26.06 -26.29 36.11
N THR A 18 -26.01 -26.65 34.83
CA THR A 18 -24.74 -26.96 34.17
C THR A 18 -24.41 -25.80 33.27
N ALA A 19 -23.42 -25.01 33.68
CA ALA A 19 -22.70 -24.09 32.82
C ALA A 19 -22.06 -24.90 31.70
N ASN A 20 -22.78 -25.06 30.58
CA ASN A 20 -22.16 -25.46 29.33
C ASN A 20 -21.59 -24.20 28.71
N SER A 21 -20.28 -24.06 28.83
CA SER A 21 -19.44 -23.28 27.93
C SER A 21 -19.57 -23.88 26.53
N SER A 22 -20.70 -23.66 25.88
CA SER A 22 -20.79 -23.79 24.43
C SER A 22 -19.95 -22.69 23.85
N HIS A 23 -18.71 -23.04 23.49
CA HIS A 23 -18.03 -22.46 22.34
C HIS A 23 -19.09 -22.02 21.34
N VAL A 24 -19.16 -20.72 21.09
CA VAL A 24 -19.81 -20.20 19.90
C VAL A 24 -19.03 -20.81 18.74
N ALA A 25 -19.46 -21.99 18.31
CA ALA A 25 -19.15 -22.48 17.00
C ALA A 25 -19.68 -21.40 16.08
N ALA A 26 -18.78 -20.58 15.56
CA ALA A 26 -19.06 -19.79 14.38
C ALA A 26 -19.54 -20.81 13.36
N GLN A 27 -20.86 -20.91 13.21
CA GLN A 27 -21.47 -21.61 12.11
C GLN A 27 -21.03 -20.79 10.90
N ASN A 28 -19.92 -21.22 10.29
CA ASN A 28 -19.59 -20.88 8.92
C ASN A 28 -20.76 -21.40 8.09
N LEU A 29 -21.81 -20.59 7.98
CA LEU A 29 -22.81 -20.73 6.93
C LEU A 29 -21.99 -20.70 5.65
N PHE A 30 -21.80 -21.87 5.04
CA PHE A 30 -21.35 -22.01 3.67
C PHE A 30 -22.42 -21.36 2.80
N LEU A 31 -22.36 -20.04 2.66
CA LEU A 31 -23.03 -19.35 1.59
C LEU A 31 -22.42 -19.89 0.28
N PRO A 32 -23.21 -20.03 -0.80
CA PRO A 32 -22.68 -20.38 -2.10
C PRO A 32 -21.47 -19.49 -2.43
N GLU A 33 -20.41 -20.04 -3.02
CA GLU A 33 -19.15 -19.33 -3.30
C GLU A 33 -19.38 -17.93 -3.93
N HIS A 34 -20.38 -17.82 -4.81
CA HIS A 34 -20.81 -16.55 -5.39
C HIS A 34 -21.28 -15.51 -4.39
N GLU A 35 -22.09 -15.89 -3.38
CA GLU A 35 -22.59 -14.93 -2.39
C GLU A 35 -21.46 -14.44 -1.46
N GLN A 36 -20.50 -15.31 -1.11
CA GLN A 36 -19.31 -14.90 -0.36
C GLN A 36 -18.46 -13.93 -1.17
N PHE A 37 -18.22 -14.26 -2.44
CA PHE A 37 -17.51 -13.41 -3.39
C PHE A 37 -18.17 -12.02 -3.52
N GLU A 38 -19.47 -11.96 -3.75
CA GLU A 38 -20.21 -10.70 -3.91
C GLU A 38 -20.16 -9.84 -2.65
N LYS A 39 -20.35 -10.45 -1.47
CA LYS A 39 -20.25 -9.74 -0.17
C LYS A 39 -18.86 -9.19 0.06
N ALA A 40 -17.82 -9.99 -0.20
CA ALA A 40 -16.44 -9.59 -0.03
C ALA A 40 -16.05 -8.46 -1.00
N GLN A 41 -16.44 -8.56 -2.27
CA GLN A 41 -16.19 -7.52 -3.28
C GLN A 41 -16.94 -6.22 -2.95
N ALA A 42 -18.18 -6.30 -2.49
CA ALA A 42 -18.95 -5.13 -2.04
C ALA A 42 -18.31 -4.50 -0.80
N LEU A 43 -17.85 -5.29 0.17
CA LEU A 43 -17.13 -4.80 1.34
C LEU A 43 -15.86 -4.08 0.92
N TRP A 44 -15.02 -4.69 0.07
CA TRP A 44 -13.81 -4.05 -0.47
C TRP A 44 -14.10 -2.71 -1.14
N LYS A 45 -15.11 -2.65 -2.03
CA LYS A 45 -15.55 -1.40 -2.66
C LYS A 45 -15.98 -0.35 -1.62
N SER A 46 -16.62 -0.77 -0.53
CA SER A 46 -17.09 0.13 0.53
C SER A 46 -15.95 0.70 1.39
N VAL A 47 -14.79 0.03 1.45
CA VAL A 47 -13.60 0.58 2.14
C VAL A 47 -13.11 1.85 1.43
N GLY A 48 -13.38 2.00 0.12
CA GLY A 48 -13.05 3.20 -0.65
C GLY A 48 -11.54 3.49 -0.71
N THR A 49 -10.71 2.47 -0.46
CA THR A 49 -9.26 2.63 -0.46
C THR A 49 -8.73 2.69 -1.87
N GLN A 50 -8.06 3.79 -2.20
CA GLN A 50 -7.33 3.92 -3.46
C GLN A 50 -5.87 3.49 -3.33
N ARG A 51 -5.29 3.60 -2.12
CA ARG A 51 -3.86 3.37 -1.89
C ARG A 51 -3.61 2.22 -0.93
N TYR A 52 -2.84 1.24 -1.36
CA TYR A 52 -2.48 0.13 -0.51
C TYR A 52 -1.20 -0.54 -0.97
N GLN A 53 -0.61 -1.27 -0.04
CA GLN A 53 0.48 -2.19 -0.28
C GLN A 53 0.06 -3.56 0.19
N LEU A 54 0.49 -4.58 -0.53
CA LEU A 54 0.34 -5.97 -0.12
C LEU A 54 1.58 -6.75 -0.52
N ASP A 55 1.86 -7.82 0.20
CA ASP A 55 2.82 -8.82 -0.20
C ASP A 55 2.05 -9.99 -0.83
N TYR A 56 2.40 -10.31 -2.07
CA TYR A 56 1.82 -11.36 -2.88
C TYR A 56 2.82 -12.51 -2.95
N GLU A 57 2.40 -13.69 -2.51
CA GLU A 57 3.15 -14.92 -2.60
C GLU A 57 2.37 -15.93 -3.43
N LYS A 58 3.02 -16.53 -4.43
CA LYS A 58 2.41 -17.56 -5.27
C LYS A 58 3.11 -18.88 -5.01
N HIS A 59 2.36 -19.89 -4.59
CA HIS A 59 2.87 -21.22 -4.34
C HIS A 59 2.90 -22.04 -5.63
N GLY A 60 3.99 -22.77 -5.83
CA GLY A 60 4.18 -23.65 -6.98
C GLY A 60 5.41 -23.29 -7.83
N PRO A 61 5.68 -24.08 -8.88
CA PRO A 61 6.83 -23.85 -9.74
C PRO A 61 6.60 -22.62 -10.61
N ASP A 62 7.15 -21.48 -10.19
CA ASP A 62 7.27 -20.30 -11.06
C ASP A 62 8.65 -20.29 -11.74
N PRO A 63 8.71 -20.44 -13.08
CA PRO A 63 9.98 -20.47 -13.81
C PRO A 63 10.69 -19.11 -13.91
N LEU A 64 10.12 -18.01 -13.40
CA LEU A 64 10.56 -16.62 -13.71
C LEU A 64 11.17 -15.79 -12.56
N ASN A 65 11.86 -16.40 -11.56
CA ASN A 65 12.52 -15.79 -10.35
C ASN A 65 11.59 -15.69 -9.12
N THR A 66 11.66 -16.47 -8.02
CA THR A 66 12.70 -16.96 -7.06
C THR A 66 13.01 -16.10 -5.83
N VAL A 67 12.52 -14.85 -5.72
CA VAL A 67 12.61 -14.11 -4.45
C VAL A 67 11.24 -13.57 -4.04
N TYR A 68 10.52 -14.42 -3.32
CA TYR A 68 9.25 -14.10 -2.68
C TYR A 68 9.47 -13.49 -1.28
N PRO A 69 8.46 -12.80 -0.73
CA PRO A 69 7.22 -12.38 -1.38
C PRO A 69 7.44 -11.20 -2.33
N TRP A 70 6.46 -10.94 -3.21
CA TRP A 70 6.47 -9.75 -4.06
C TRP A 70 5.61 -8.65 -3.46
N THR A 71 6.18 -7.46 -3.26
CA THR A 71 5.44 -6.32 -2.74
C THR A 71 4.75 -5.57 -3.88
N VAL A 72 3.41 -5.56 -3.89
CA VAL A 72 2.58 -4.79 -4.82
C VAL A 72 2.17 -3.49 -4.16
N ILE A 73 2.41 -2.38 -4.85
CA ILE A 73 2.05 -1.03 -4.40
C ILE A 73 1.04 -0.46 -5.39
N VAL A 74 -0.13 -0.08 -4.87
CA VAL A 74 -1.20 0.57 -5.63
C VAL A 74 -1.32 1.98 -5.10
N ASP A 75 -1.01 2.96 -5.95
CA ASP A 75 -1.06 4.37 -5.59
C ASP A 75 -1.59 5.25 -6.75
N PRO A 76 -2.92 5.32 -6.93
CA PRO A 76 -3.55 6.14 -7.96
C PRO A 76 -3.17 7.63 -7.82
N PRO A 77 -2.99 8.34 -8.95
CA PRO A 77 -3.31 7.93 -10.32
C PRO A 77 -2.23 7.05 -11.00
N ASN A 78 -1.14 6.72 -10.31
CA ASN A 78 -0.04 5.97 -10.91
C ASN A 78 -0.45 4.52 -11.20
N ALA A 79 0.17 3.92 -12.21
CA ALA A 79 0.03 2.49 -12.45
C ALA A 79 0.58 1.71 -11.26
N PRO A 80 -0.04 0.58 -10.88
CA PRO A 80 0.49 -0.26 -9.82
C PRO A 80 1.87 -0.79 -10.21
N ILE A 81 2.74 -0.94 -9.21
CA ILE A 81 4.08 -1.51 -9.38
C ILE A 81 4.23 -2.74 -8.48
N ALA A 82 5.14 -3.64 -8.85
CA ALA A 82 5.54 -4.78 -8.02
C ALA A 82 7.05 -4.77 -7.80
N LYS A 83 7.50 -5.23 -6.63
CA LYS A 83 8.89 -5.42 -6.28
C LYS A 83 9.13 -6.84 -5.79
N ASP A 84 10.30 -7.41 -6.05
CA ASP A 84 10.69 -8.71 -5.50
C ASP A 84 11.09 -8.61 -4.01
N GLY A 85 11.37 -9.74 -3.35
CA GLY A 85 11.80 -9.75 -1.95
C GLY A 85 13.18 -9.08 -1.71
N ASN A 86 13.91 -8.74 -2.77
CA ASN A 86 15.13 -7.90 -2.72
C ASN A 86 14.83 -6.43 -3.02
N HIS A 87 13.56 -6.05 -3.18
CA HIS A 87 13.07 -4.72 -3.51
C HIS A 87 13.37 -4.25 -4.95
N ASN A 88 13.76 -5.14 -5.85
CA ASN A 88 13.90 -4.81 -7.27
C ASN A 88 12.54 -4.74 -7.93
N GLN A 89 12.30 -3.73 -8.77
CA GLN A 89 11.04 -3.63 -9.51
C GLN A 89 10.89 -4.80 -10.49
N ILE A 90 9.70 -5.41 -10.48
CA ILE A 90 9.30 -6.46 -11.41
C ILE A 90 8.57 -5.81 -12.58
N ASN A 91 9.01 -6.12 -13.80
CA ASN A 91 8.35 -5.66 -15.04
C ASN A 91 7.12 -6.52 -15.35
N TRP A 92 6.06 -6.31 -14.58
CA TRP A 92 4.75 -6.89 -14.84
C TRP A 92 3.87 -5.93 -15.63
N ALA A 93 3.23 -6.44 -16.68
CA ALA A 93 2.24 -5.68 -17.43
C ALA A 93 1.04 -5.27 -16.56
N ALA A 94 0.67 -6.14 -15.60
CA ALA A 94 -0.38 -5.87 -14.62
C ALA A 94 -0.07 -6.60 -13.30
N PRO A 95 0.48 -5.90 -12.29
CA PRO A 95 0.61 -6.46 -10.95
C PRO A 95 -0.74 -6.92 -10.36
N PRO A 96 -0.75 -7.94 -9.48
CA PRO A 96 -1.94 -8.52 -8.86
C PRO A 96 -2.51 -7.58 -7.79
N THR A 97 -3.19 -6.53 -8.24
CA THR A 97 -4.00 -5.65 -7.39
C THR A 97 -5.20 -6.42 -6.83
N VAL A 98 -5.80 -5.95 -5.74
CA VAL A 98 -7.02 -6.56 -5.17
C VAL A 98 -8.14 -6.64 -6.20
N ASP A 99 -8.32 -5.59 -7.01
CA ASP A 99 -9.34 -5.58 -8.06
C ASP A 99 -9.06 -6.61 -9.15
N LEU A 100 -7.79 -6.80 -9.53
CA LEU A 100 -7.40 -7.82 -10.50
C LEU A 100 -7.63 -9.23 -9.92
N LEU A 101 -7.33 -9.44 -8.64
CA LEU A 101 -7.59 -10.72 -7.96
C LEU A 101 -9.09 -11.04 -7.92
N PHE A 102 -9.95 -10.05 -7.58
CA PHE A 102 -11.39 -10.23 -7.68
C PHE A 102 -11.83 -10.59 -9.09
N LYS A 103 -11.28 -9.91 -10.12
CA LYS A 103 -11.59 -10.23 -11.50
C LYS A 103 -11.19 -11.67 -11.85
N THR A 104 -10.01 -12.12 -11.42
CA THR A 104 -9.55 -13.50 -11.64
C THR A 104 -10.51 -14.51 -11.02
N ILE A 105 -10.96 -14.28 -9.79
CA ILE A 105 -11.95 -15.15 -9.12
C ILE A 105 -13.29 -15.13 -9.87
N GLU A 106 -13.78 -13.95 -10.25
CA GLU A 106 -15.03 -13.78 -10.99
C GLU A 106 -15.02 -14.53 -12.33
N ASP A 107 -13.92 -14.41 -13.10
CA ASP A 107 -13.75 -15.08 -14.38
C ASP A 107 -13.83 -16.61 -14.19
N GLN A 108 -13.21 -17.16 -13.15
CA GLN A 108 -13.24 -18.61 -12.88
C GLN A 108 -14.62 -19.10 -12.43
N LEU A 109 -15.31 -18.34 -11.57
CA LEU A 109 -16.67 -18.66 -11.14
C LEU A 109 -17.65 -18.65 -12.33
N ASN A 110 -17.53 -17.67 -13.24
CA ASN A 110 -18.43 -17.50 -14.37
C ASN A 110 -18.19 -18.51 -15.49
N THR A 111 -16.92 -18.79 -15.81
CA THR A 111 -16.56 -19.70 -16.91
C THR A 111 -16.58 -21.18 -16.49
N ARG A 112 -16.57 -21.46 -15.18
CA ARG A 112 -16.45 -22.81 -14.61
C ARG A 112 -15.24 -23.57 -15.12
N THR A 113 -14.16 -22.85 -15.42
CA THR A 113 -12.88 -23.46 -15.80
C THR A 113 -12.11 -23.97 -14.59
N ALA A 114 -12.46 -23.53 -13.37
CA ALA A 114 -11.97 -24.14 -12.14
C ALA A 114 -12.90 -25.28 -11.69
N ILE A 115 -12.32 -26.39 -11.29
CA ILE A 115 -13.01 -27.55 -10.70
C ILE A 115 -13.22 -27.29 -9.19
N GLN A 116 -12.35 -26.49 -8.58
CA GLN A 116 -12.41 -26.11 -7.17
C GLN A 116 -11.92 -24.67 -7.02
N ILE A 117 -12.63 -23.87 -6.22
CA ILE A 117 -12.27 -22.50 -5.86
C ILE A 117 -12.50 -22.32 -4.36
N ASP A 118 -11.42 -22.15 -3.61
CA ASP A 118 -11.46 -21.80 -2.20
C ASP A 118 -10.82 -20.42 -2.02
N VAL A 119 -11.58 -19.47 -1.49
CA VAL A 119 -11.08 -18.12 -1.21
C VAL A 119 -11.37 -17.77 0.23
N GLN A 120 -10.32 -17.37 0.95
CA GLN A 120 -10.45 -16.77 2.27
C GLN A 120 -10.41 -15.25 2.12
N TYR A 121 -11.48 -14.57 2.49
CA TYR A 121 -11.55 -13.11 2.48
C TYR A 121 -11.24 -12.51 3.85
N ASN A 122 -10.63 -11.33 3.87
CA ASN A 122 -10.46 -10.56 5.09
C ASN A 122 -11.83 -10.09 5.58
N PRO A 123 -12.24 -10.40 6.83
CA PRO A 123 -13.59 -10.10 7.30
C PRO A 123 -13.85 -8.61 7.57
N GLN A 124 -12.81 -7.78 7.66
CA GLN A 124 -12.94 -6.35 7.95
C GLN A 124 -12.92 -5.50 6.68
N GLN A 125 -12.13 -5.91 5.69
CA GLN A 125 -11.82 -5.12 4.50
C GLN A 125 -12.26 -5.79 3.21
N GLY A 126 -12.64 -7.07 3.23
CA GLY A 126 -13.19 -7.81 2.09
C GLY A 126 -12.18 -8.31 1.06
N TYR A 127 -10.92 -7.86 1.06
CA TYR A 127 -9.92 -8.32 0.09
C TYR A 127 -9.60 -9.83 0.25
N PRO A 128 -9.22 -10.55 -0.83
CA PRO A 128 -8.79 -11.94 -0.73
C PRO A 128 -7.46 -12.06 0.04
N GLN A 129 -7.41 -12.91 1.07
CA GLN A 129 -6.20 -13.23 1.84
C GLN A 129 -5.50 -14.49 1.36
N MET A 130 -6.29 -15.48 0.92
CA MET A 130 -5.81 -16.73 0.34
C MET A 130 -6.72 -17.06 -0.83
N ILE A 131 -6.12 -17.50 -1.93
CA ILE A 131 -6.82 -17.97 -3.12
C ILE A 131 -6.23 -19.31 -3.49
N TYR A 132 -7.03 -20.36 -3.44
CA TYR A 132 -6.68 -21.69 -3.91
C TYR A 132 -7.67 -22.12 -5.00
N MET A 133 -7.16 -22.42 -6.20
CA MET A 133 -7.98 -22.94 -7.28
C MET A 133 -7.31 -24.13 -7.94
N VAL A 134 -8.13 -25.14 -8.27
CA VAL A 134 -7.74 -26.24 -9.16
C VAL A 134 -8.43 -26.03 -10.49
N LEU A 135 -7.66 -25.74 -11.54
CA LEU A 135 -8.18 -25.49 -12.87
C LEU A 135 -8.53 -26.81 -13.59
N ALA A 136 -9.28 -26.71 -14.69
CA ALA A 136 -9.75 -27.87 -15.47
C ALA A 136 -8.60 -28.72 -16.03
N ASP A 137 -7.45 -28.09 -16.31
CA ASP A 137 -6.22 -28.76 -16.73
C ASP A 137 -5.40 -29.32 -15.56
N ARG A 138 -5.93 -29.23 -14.33
CA ARG A 138 -5.31 -29.61 -13.05
C ARG A 138 -4.11 -28.75 -12.64
N SER A 139 -3.86 -27.63 -13.32
CA SER A 139 -2.96 -26.62 -12.78
C SER A 139 -3.54 -26.01 -11.51
N ILE A 140 -2.65 -25.62 -10.60
CA ILE A 140 -3.02 -25.06 -9.31
C ILE A 140 -2.68 -23.57 -9.34
N TYR A 141 -3.65 -22.74 -8.97
CA TYR A 141 -3.44 -21.33 -8.66
C TYR A 141 -3.58 -21.16 -7.16
N ASP A 142 -2.44 -21.03 -6.48
CA ASP A 142 -2.35 -20.97 -5.01
C ASP A 142 -1.57 -19.71 -4.63
N VAL A 143 -2.24 -18.79 -3.94
CA VAL A 143 -1.74 -17.44 -3.66
C VAL A 143 -2.12 -17.03 -2.24
N ASP A 144 -1.13 -16.47 -1.53
CA ASP A 144 -1.32 -15.81 -0.26
C ASP A 144 -1.07 -14.30 -0.39
N ILE A 145 -1.94 -13.52 0.26
CA ILE A 145 -1.79 -12.08 0.42
C ILE A 145 -1.48 -11.80 1.88
N THR A 146 -0.25 -11.36 2.13
CA THR A 146 0.26 -11.03 3.47
C THR A 146 0.62 -9.56 3.55
N ASN A 147 0.93 -9.08 4.77
CA ASN A 147 1.35 -7.71 5.04
C ASN A 147 0.47 -6.64 4.37
N PHE A 148 -0.84 -6.93 4.23
CA PHE A 148 -1.77 -6.00 3.61
C PHE A 148 -1.86 -4.76 4.48
N GLN A 149 -1.42 -3.65 3.91
CA GLN A 149 -1.49 -2.36 4.53
C GLN A 149 -2.30 -1.50 3.59
N ILE A 150 -3.49 -1.11 4.04
CA ILE A 150 -4.06 0.12 3.54
C ILE A 150 -3.04 1.17 3.89
N GLN A 151 -2.36 1.66 2.86
CA GLN A 151 -1.70 2.93 2.95
C GLN A 151 -2.85 3.89 3.03
N ASN A 152 -3.36 4.09 4.26
CA ASN A 152 -4.04 5.31 4.59
C ASN A 152 -3.10 6.33 4.00
N ALA A 153 -3.51 7.03 2.94
CA ALA A 153 -2.82 8.21 2.48
C ALA A 153 -2.47 8.92 3.78
N PRO A 154 -1.18 8.92 4.22
CA PRO A 154 -0.76 8.86 5.63
C PRO A 154 -1.78 9.63 6.41
N ALA A 155 -2.55 9.08 7.37
CA ALA A 155 -3.85 9.63 7.85
C ALA A 155 -3.95 11.16 8.12
N ASN A 156 -2.82 11.86 8.02
CA ASN A 156 -2.57 13.27 7.71
C ASN A 156 -2.43 13.75 6.22
N ARG A 157 -2.77 13.01 5.13
CA ARG A 157 -3.03 13.63 3.80
C ARG A 157 -4.43 14.25 3.75
N ASN A 158 -4.97 14.53 4.93
CA ASN A 158 -6.06 15.47 5.19
C ASN A 158 -5.54 16.91 5.40
N GLN A 159 -4.28 17.22 5.10
CA GLN A 159 -3.74 18.54 5.36
C GLN A 159 -3.62 19.34 4.06
N ASN A 160 -4.10 20.57 4.14
CA ASN A 160 -4.20 21.54 3.05
C ASN A 160 -3.00 21.45 2.09
N PRO A 161 -3.22 21.62 0.77
CA PRO A 161 -2.13 21.75 -0.19
C PRO A 161 -1.06 22.64 0.42
N THR A 162 0.20 22.22 0.31
CA THR A 162 1.29 23.03 0.86
C THR A 162 1.09 24.44 0.31
N SER A 163 1.11 25.44 1.18
CA SER A 163 0.97 26.82 0.71
C SER A 163 2.34 27.32 0.27
N VAL A 164 2.36 28.28 -0.65
CA VAL A 164 3.58 29.01 -1.01
C VAL A 164 4.24 29.63 0.23
N GLN A 165 3.45 29.97 1.25
CA GLN A 165 3.96 30.47 2.54
C GLN A 165 4.69 29.39 3.34
N GLN A 166 4.18 28.15 3.39
CA GLN A 166 4.86 27.03 4.06
C GLN A 166 6.19 26.71 3.37
N LEU A 167 6.20 26.69 2.02
CA LEU A 167 7.44 26.54 1.25
C LEU A 167 8.47 27.63 1.62
N ALA A 168 8.05 28.90 1.63
CA ALA A 168 8.93 30.01 1.97
C ALA A 168 9.48 29.93 3.41
N GLN A 169 8.65 29.50 4.37
CA GLN A 169 9.07 29.31 5.76
C GLN A 169 10.08 28.17 5.91
N ALA A 170 9.82 27.03 5.28
CA ALA A 170 10.70 25.87 5.31
C ALA A 170 12.06 26.18 4.65
N GLU A 171 12.05 26.86 3.50
CA GLU A 171 13.26 27.30 2.82
C GLU A 171 14.06 28.31 3.64
N ALA A 172 13.40 29.27 4.30
CA ALA A 172 14.06 30.21 5.18
C ALA A 172 14.70 29.51 6.39
N LEU A 173 14.02 28.52 6.99
CA LEU A 173 14.56 27.71 8.07
C LEU A 173 15.81 26.94 7.62
N TRP A 174 15.74 26.25 6.48
CA TRP A 174 16.89 25.55 5.89
C TRP A 174 18.09 26.48 5.69
N LYS A 175 17.87 27.63 5.05
CA LYS A 175 18.93 28.62 4.82
C LYS A 175 19.52 29.16 6.12
N SER A 176 18.73 29.29 7.18
CA SER A 176 19.20 29.80 8.47
C SER A 176 20.20 28.88 9.16
N HIS A 177 20.17 27.58 8.88
CA HIS A 177 21.14 26.62 9.42
C HIS A 177 22.47 26.62 8.66
N ALA A 178 22.49 27.14 7.43
CA ALA A 178 23.68 27.27 6.59
C ALA A 178 24.54 25.98 6.56
N ILE A 179 23.90 24.82 6.35
CA ILE A 179 24.53 23.49 6.38
C ILE A 179 25.22 23.22 5.03
N PRO A 180 26.57 23.28 4.95
CA PRO A 180 27.26 23.16 3.67
C PRO A 180 27.43 21.72 3.22
N ASN A 181 27.50 20.78 4.18
CA ASN A 181 27.82 19.38 3.91
C ASN A 181 26.81 18.49 4.62
N TYR A 182 26.18 17.59 3.88
CA TYR A 182 25.20 16.67 4.42
C TYR A 182 25.06 15.43 3.53
N LYS A 183 24.52 14.37 4.12
CA LYS A 183 24.18 13.12 3.45
C LYS A 183 22.71 12.80 3.68
N TYR A 184 22.10 12.11 2.74
CA TYR A 184 20.75 11.60 2.89
C TYR A 184 20.51 10.40 1.98
N GLN A 185 19.44 9.68 2.23
CA GLN A 185 18.92 8.66 1.33
C GLN A 185 17.73 9.20 0.55
N TYR A 186 17.72 8.93 -0.75
CA TYR A 186 16.69 9.37 -1.68
C TYR A 186 15.97 8.18 -2.29
N SER A 187 14.65 8.25 -2.35
CA SER A 187 13.85 7.34 -3.16
C SER A 187 12.81 8.12 -3.93
N GLN A 188 12.58 7.74 -5.18
CA GLN A 188 11.52 8.30 -6.01
C GLN A 188 10.65 7.17 -6.55
N LEU A 189 9.33 7.32 -6.42
CA LEU A 189 8.36 6.44 -7.07
C LEU A 189 8.03 7.01 -8.46
N GLY A 190 7.90 6.14 -9.47
CA GLY A 190 7.53 6.54 -10.82
C GLY A 190 8.05 5.62 -11.92
N SER A 191 7.69 5.93 -13.16
CA SER A 191 7.87 5.07 -14.34
C SER A 191 9.24 5.18 -15.03
N ASN A 192 10.22 5.87 -14.43
CA ASN A 192 11.49 6.10 -15.12
C ASN A 192 12.20 4.75 -15.41
N PRO A 193 12.38 4.35 -16.67
CA PRO A 193 13.04 3.08 -17.02
C PRO A 193 14.53 3.05 -16.63
N HIS A 194 15.09 4.21 -16.29
CA HIS A 194 16.42 4.35 -15.69
C HIS A 194 16.38 4.30 -14.16
N ASN A 195 15.28 3.85 -13.54
CA ASN A 195 15.16 3.65 -12.09
C ASN A 195 16.16 2.60 -11.62
N ILE A 196 17.33 3.12 -11.29
CA ILE A 196 18.43 2.50 -10.60
C ILE A 196 17.94 2.02 -9.22
N VAL A 197 18.51 0.93 -8.72
CA VAL A 197 18.18 0.34 -7.41
C VAL A 197 18.12 1.43 -6.34
N TYR A 198 16.94 1.69 -5.78
CA TYR A 198 16.75 2.61 -4.65
C TYR A 198 16.97 1.88 -3.33
N PRO A 199 17.19 2.61 -2.21
CA PRO A 199 17.41 4.04 -2.11
C PRO A 199 18.81 4.46 -2.62
N TRP A 200 18.92 5.69 -3.11
CA TRP A 200 20.21 6.28 -3.44
C TRP A 200 20.83 6.89 -2.19
N ALA A 201 22.12 6.67 -1.98
CA ALA A 201 22.87 7.40 -0.98
C ALA A 201 23.47 8.66 -1.62
N VAL A 202 22.97 9.83 -1.22
CA VAL A 202 23.39 11.13 -1.73
C VAL A 202 24.31 11.82 -0.73
N ASN A 203 25.38 12.40 -1.25
CA ASN A 203 26.37 13.19 -0.51
C ASN A 203 26.46 14.57 -1.14
N VAL A 204 26.18 15.61 -0.35
CA VAL A 204 26.24 17.00 -0.77
C VAL A 204 27.42 17.68 -0.10
N GLN A 205 28.25 18.35 -0.92
CA GLN A 205 29.40 19.11 -0.46
C GLN A 205 29.30 20.58 -0.89
N ASN A 206 29.69 21.47 0.02
CA ASN A 206 29.69 22.91 -0.15
C ASN A 206 28.36 23.48 -0.68
N SER A 207 27.21 22.87 -0.34
CA SER A 207 25.86 23.22 -0.79
C SER A 207 25.58 23.15 -2.30
N HIS A 208 26.54 22.73 -3.13
CA HIS A 208 26.39 22.84 -4.60
C HIS A 208 26.69 21.54 -5.34
N THR A 209 27.43 20.61 -4.74
CA THR A 209 27.83 19.39 -5.43
C THR A 209 27.17 18.20 -4.77
N ALA A 210 26.18 17.64 -5.42
CA ALA A 210 25.56 16.37 -5.04
C ALA A 210 26.17 15.23 -5.87
N THR A 211 26.67 14.21 -5.19
CA THR A 211 27.05 12.93 -5.79
C THR A 211 26.20 11.83 -5.17
N GLY A 212 25.91 10.78 -5.91
CA GLY A 212 25.08 9.69 -5.42
C GLY A 212 25.52 8.34 -5.93
N VAL A 213 25.23 7.32 -5.13
CA VAL A 213 25.30 5.91 -5.53
C VAL A 213 23.95 5.26 -5.35
N ASP A 214 23.64 4.29 -6.20
CA ASP A 214 22.44 3.46 -6.10
C ASP A 214 22.55 2.43 -4.95
N GLY A 215 21.50 1.64 -4.72
CA GLY A 215 21.49 0.58 -3.71
C GLY A 215 22.47 -0.56 -3.99
N ASN A 216 23.01 -0.66 -5.21
CA ASN A 216 24.08 -1.57 -5.59
C ASN A 216 25.48 -0.92 -5.49
N HIS A 217 25.59 0.31 -4.99
CA HIS A 217 26.81 1.10 -4.90
C HIS A 217 27.42 1.55 -6.25
N ASN A 218 26.66 1.52 -7.34
CA ASN A 218 27.09 2.12 -8.61
C ASN A 218 26.89 3.62 -8.58
N GLN A 219 27.81 4.36 -9.19
CA GLN A 219 27.71 5.82 -9.29
C GLN A 219 26.57 6.23 -10.22
N ILE A 220 25.82 7.24 -9.80
CA ILE A 220 24.73 7.84 -10.57
C ILE A 220 25.30 8.98 -11.41
N LEU A 221 25.27 8.80 -12.73
CA LEU A 221 25.90 9.71 -13.71
C LEU A 221 24.91 10.37 -14.66
N TYR A 222 23.62 10.04 -14.58
CA TYR A 222 22.59 10.44 -15.53
C TYR A 222 21.29 10.80 -14.79
N GLU A 223 20.33 11.38 -15.51
CA GLU A 223 19.02 11.78 -14.97
C GLU A 223 18.18 10.56 -14.56
N PRO A 224 17.53 10.57 -13.38
CA PRO A 224 17.53 11.66 -12.39
C PRO A 224 18.90 11.79 -11.73
N HIS A 225 19.47 12.99 -11.67
CA HIS A 225 20.75 13.18 -10.96
C HIS A 225 20.51 13.32 -9.45
N PRO A 226 21.51 12.99 -8.60
CA PRO A 226 21.47 13.29 -7.18
C PRO A 226 21.21 14.79 -6.97
N GLN A 227 20.21 15.13 -6.16
CA GLN A 227 19.80 16.52 -5.97
C GLN A 227 20.39 17.11 -4.67
N THR A 228 20.37 18.43 -4.57
CA THR A 228 20.55 19.19 -3.33
C THR A 228 19.19 19.58 -2.74
N MET A 229 19.16 20.00 -1.47
CA MET A 229 17.94 20.53 -0.87
C MET A 229 17.45 21.78 -1.60
N GLU A 230 18.37 22.63 -2.07
CA GLU A 230 18.09 23.79 -2.89
C GLU A 230 17.36 23.41 -4.20
N GLU A 231 17.79 22.32 -4.85
CA GLU A 231 17.14 21.79 -6.06
C GLU A 231 15.77 21.19 -5.77
N PHE A 232 15.56 20.52 -4.62
CA PHE A 232 14.22 20.11 -4.21
C PHE A 232 13.30 21.31 -3.99
N PHE A 233 13.77 22.36 -3.28
CA PHE A 233 12.99 23.60 -3.14
C PHE A 233 12.67 24.24 -4.49
N GLN A 234 13.64 24.25 -5.42
CA GLN A 234 13.42 24.77 -6.77
C GLN A 234 12.38 23.95 -7.53
N ARG A 235 12.41 22.62 -7.44
CA ARG A 235 11.41 21.74 -8.04
C ARG A 235 10.01 22.04 -7.52
N ILE A 236 9.86 22.20 -6.20
CA ILE A 236 8.59 22.54 -5.56
C ILE A 236 8.11 23.92 -6.02
N ARG A 237 8.98 24.94 -6.07
CA ARG A 237 8.65 26.27 -6.62
C ARG A 237 8.17 26.19 -8.07
N ASN A 238 8.85 25.40 -8.89
CA ASN A 238 8.48 25.21 -10.30
C ASN A 238 7.09 24.55 -10.42
N ALA A 239 6.74 23.62 -9.53
CA ALA A 239 5.41 23.04 -9.51
C ALA A 239 4.32 24.10 -9.23
N TYR A 240 4.54 25.02 -8.29
CA TYR A 240 3.61 26.14 -8.07
C TYR A 240 3.52 27.05 -9.29
N SER A 241 4.64 27.44 -9.89
CA SER A 241 4.64 28.35 -11.04
C SER A 241 3.99 27.73 -12.29
N GLN A 242 4.02 26.41 -12.39
CA GLN A 242 3.34 25.64 -13.44
C GLN A 242 1.87 25.31 -13.11
N ASN A 243 1.35 25.83 -11.99
CA ASN A 243 0.01 25.56 -11.48
C ASN A 243 -0.27 24.05 -11.33
N ALA A 244 0.69 23.27 -10.83
CA ALA A 244 0.49 21.84 -10.61
C ALA A 244 -0.84 21.58 -9.88
N LYS A 245 -1.57 20.57 -10.36
CA LYS A 245 -2.90 20.20 -9.88
C LYS A 245 -2.93 19.97 -8.37
N TYR A 246 -1.85 19.38 -7.84
CA TYR A 246 -1.71 19.10 -6.43
C TYR A 246 -0.24 19.17 -6.01
N ILE A 247 0.03 19.79 -4.86
CA ILE A 247 1.36 19.87 -4.26
C ILE A 247 1.20 19.61 -2.77
N GLU A 248 1.90 18.61 -2.28
CA GLU A 248 1.99 18.24 -0.88
C GLU A 248 3.45 17.98 -0.53
N VAL A 249 3.95 18.66 0.48
CA VAL A 249 5.30 18.52 0.96
C VAL A 249 5.29 18.48 2.48
N ARG A 250 5.91 17.44 3.04
CA ARG A 250 6.24 17.40 4.47
C ARG A 250 7.66 17.91 4.65
N TYR A 251 7.82 18.95 5.43
CA TYR A 251 9.14 19.49 5.78
C TYR A 251 9.59 19.01 7.16
N ASN A 252 10.89 18.78 7.29
CA ASN A 252 11.52 18.50 8.57
C ASN A 252 11.35 19.70 9.50
N LYS A 253 10.84 19.47 10.72
CA LYS A 253 10.52 20.54 11.67
C LYS A 253 11.76 21.22 12.27
N VAL A 254 12.90 20.56 12.26
CA VAL A 254 14.13 21.05 12.88
C VAL A 254 14.93 21.87 11.88
N TYR A 255 15.14 21.32 10.69
CA TYR A 255 16.05 21.89 9.67
C TYR A 255 15.31 22.47 8.46
N GLY A 256 14.01 22.24 8.30
CA GLY A 256 13.22 22.81 7.21
C GLY A 256 13.33 22.14 5.84
N PHE A 257 14.20 21.13 5.67
CA PHE A 257 14.32 20.44 4.37
C PHE A 257 13.07 19.58 4.04
N PRO A 258 12.77 19.33 2.75
CA PRO A 258 11.67 18.43 2.36
C PRO A 258 11.96 16.96 2.71
N GLU A 259 11.08 16.32 3.47
CA GLU A 259 11.16 14.90 3.84
C GLU A 259 10.34 14.02 2.89
N ASP A 260 9.11 14.44 2.57
CA ASP A 260 8.28 13.81 1.54
C ASP A 260 7.79 14.89 0.57
N ILE A 261 7.84 14.59 -0.72
CA ILE A 261 7.42 15.48 -1.79
C ILE A 261 6.45 14.71 -2.69
N PHE A 262 5.23 15.21 -2.82
CA PHE A 262 4.23 14.67 -3.72
C PHE A 262 3.64 15.78 -4.58
N ILE A 263 3.90 15.73 -5.89
CA ILE A 263 3.44 16.71 -6.86
C ILE A 263 2.68 15.98 -7.95
N VAL A 264 1.49 16.47 -8.26
CA VAL A 264 0.71 16.05 -9.44
C VAL A 264 0.62 17.26 -10.37
N TYR A 265 1.26 17.17 -11.53
CA TYR A 265 1.21 18.19 -12.56
C TYR A 265 -0.12 18.13 -13.32
N ASN A 266 -0.40 19.15 -14.15
CA ASN A 266 -1.62 19.20 -14.97
C ASN A 266 -1.59 18.29 -16.22
N ASP A 267 -0.47 17.60 -16.45
CA ASP A 267 -0.32 16.71 -17.60
C ASP A 267 -1.06 15.37 -17.36
N GLN A 268 -1.53 14.73 -18.42
CA GLN A 268 -2.17 13.42 -18.38
C GLN A 268 -1.19 12.26 -18.66
N THR A 269 0.12 12.55 -18.74
CA THR A 269 1.15 11.52 -18.92
C THR A 269 1.43 10.77 -17.61
N PRO A 270 1.88 9.50 -17.68
CA PRO A 270 2.30 8.74 -16.49
C PRO A 270 3.46 9.38 -15.70
N ASP A 271 4.19 10.31 -16.32
CA ASP A 271 5.26 11.10 -15.69
C ASP A 271 4.74 12.39 -15.01
N ALA A 272 3.41 12.58 -14.99
CA ALA A 272 2.78 13.74 -14.36
C ALA A 272 2.78 13.70 -12.83
N THR A 273 3.29 12.62 -12.21
CA THR A 273 3.45 12.53 -10.76
C THR A 273 4.93 12.52 -10.40
N TYR A 274 5.31 13.35 -9.43
CA TYR A 274 6.60 13.29 -8.76
C TYR A 274 6.36 12.95 -7.29
N ASP A 275 6.75 11.74 -6.90
CA ASP A 275 6.69 11.26 -5.52
C ASP A 275 8.10 10.88 -5.08
N ALA A 276 8.62 11.61 -4.10
CA ALA A 276 9.98 11.44 -3.60
C ALA A 276 10.05 11.53 -2.08
N GLN A 277 11.00 10.80 -1.52
CA GLN A 277 11.28 10.77 -0.11
C GLN A 277 12.77 10.96 0.19
N VAL A 278 13.05 11.77 1.20
CA VAL A 278 14.36 12.02 1.80
C VAL A 278 14.37 11.40 3.20
N THR A 279 15.27 10.46 3.43
CA THR A 279 15.46 9.80 4.74
C THR A 279 16.92 9.84 5.16
N ASN A 280 17.22 9.42 6.39
CA ASN A 280 18.58 9.27 6.91
C ASN A 280 19.47 10.51 6.69
N PHE A 281 18.89 11.70 6.92
CA PHE A 281 19.59 12.97 6.80
C PHE A 281 20.64 13.13 7.91
N LEU A 282 21.88 13.42 7.52
CA LEU A 282 23.03 13.54 8.42
C LEU A 282 23.88 14.76 8.04
N ILE A 283 24.18 15.63 9.00
CA ILE A 283 25.13 16.75 8.83
C ILE A 283 26.56 16.23 8.96
N GLN A 284 27.48 16.74 8.14
CA GLN A 284 28.90 16.36 8.15
C GLN A 284 29.82 17.41 8.75
#